data_AF-A0A518V1N8-F1
#
_entry.id   AF-A0A518V1N8-F1
#
_cell.length_a   1.000
_cell.length_b   1.000
_cell.length_c   1.000
_cell.angle_alpha   90.00
_cell.angle_beta   90.00
_cell.angle_gamma   90.00
#
_symmetry.space_group_name_H-M   'P 1'
#
loop_
_entity.id
_entity.type
_entity.pdbx_description
1 polymer ?
#
loop_
_entity_poly.entity_id
_entity_poly.type
_entity_poly.pdbx_seq_one_letter_code
_entity_poly.pdbx_strand_id
1 'polypeptide(L)'
;MGLKNGFKILFHDGKLRKKNGMQEIKNMIKKADCVVILSGACGHRSMWAAKEFSKEFNKTILYTDNGFGITGAIELVKEAVAS
;
A
#
# COMPACT_ATOMS: atom_id res chain seq x y z
N MET A 1 -13.26 4.39 7.56
CA MET A 1 -13.02 5.30 6.40
C MET A 1 -12.98 4.53 5.08
N GLY A 2 -12.20 3.45 4.93
CA GLY A 2 -12.22 2.63 3.70
C GLY A 2 -13.58 2.02 3.34
N LEU A 3 -14.18 1.27 4.28
CA LEU A 3 -15.49 0.63 4.06
C LEU A 3 -16.60 1.63 3.70
N LYS A 4 -16.55 2.84 4.28
CA LYS A 4 -17.48 3.93 3.96
C LYS A 4 -17.33 4.46 2.52
N ASN A 5 -16.22 4.14 1.85
CA ASN A 5 -15.93 4.48 0.47
C ASN A 5 -15.94 3.22 -0.44
N GLY A 6 -16.45 2.09 0.03
CA GLY A 6 -16.49 0.83 -0.74
C GLY A 6 -15.17 0.06 -0.79
N PHE A 7 -14.13 0.48 -0.05
CA PHE A 7 -12.82 -0.16 -0.06
C PHE A 7 -12.57 -1.01 1.20
N LYS A 8 -12.06 -2.23 1.00
CA LYS A 8 -11.47 -3.01 2.09
C LYS A 8 -10.00 -2.63 2.24
N ILE A 9 -9.64 -2.06 3.38
CA ILE A 9 -8.26 -1.63 3.65
C ILE A 9 -7.51 -2.72 4.42
N LEU A 10 -6.39 -3.15 3.87
CA LEU A 10 -5.38 -3.94 4.56
C LEU A 10 -4.24 -3.00 4.96
N PHE A 11 -3.94 -2.88 6.27
CA PHE A 11 -2.93 -1.96 6.78
C PHE A 11 -1.69 -2.68 7.30
N HIS A 12 -0.51 -2.13 7.00
CA HIS A 12 0.79 -2.53 7.56
C HIS A 12 1.59 -1.28 7.93
N ASP A 13 2.29 -1.31 9.06
CA ASP A 13 3.02 -0.15 9.62
C ASP A 13 4.41 0.09 8.99
N GLY A 14 4.72 -0.59 7.87
CA GLY A 14 6.03 -0.56 7.22
C GLY A 14 7.23 -1.02 8.08
N LYS A 15 7.06 -1.59 9.28
CA LYS A 15 8.18 -2.00 10.13
C LYS A 15 8.61 -3.44 9.84
N LEU A 16 9.74 -3.59 9.14
CA LEU A 16 10.36 -4.90 8.85
C LEU A 16 11.12 -5.52 10.03
N ARG A 17 11.09 -4.92 11.23
CA ARG A 17 11.86 -5.41 12.40
C ARG A 17 11.34 -6.73 12.98
N LYS A 18 10.13 -7.13 12.64
CA LYS A 18 9.57 -8.43 13.03
C LYS A 18 10.16 -9.52 12.13
N LYS A 19 10.42 -10.71 12.69
CA LYS A 19 11.00 -11.87 11.97
C LYS A 19 10.35 -12.16 10.60
N ASN A 20 9.07 -11.80 10.42
CA ASN A 20 8.28 -12.09 9.23
C ASN A 20 7.74 -10.86 8.48
N GLY A 21 8.24 -9.64 8.76
CA GLY A 21 7.65 -8.41 8.21
C GLY A 21 7.61 -8.35 6.67
N MET A 22 8.60 -8.93 5.98
CA MET A 22 8.56 -9.04 4.51
C MET A 22 7.47 -10.01 4.02
N GLN A 23 7.27 -11.14 4.71
CA GLN A 23 6.25 -12.11 4.35
C GLN A 23 4.85 -11.56 4.59
N GLU A 24 4.65 -10.78 5.64
CA GLU A 24 3.39 -10.08 5.93
C GLU A 24 3.02 -9.12 4.80
N ILE A 25 3.95 -8.26 4.38
CA ILE A 25 3.76 -7.36 3.23
C ILE A 25 3.45 -8.15 1.95
N LYS A 26 4.24 -9.18 1.64
CA LYS A 26 4.04 -10.01 0.45
C LYS A 26 2.64 -10.64 0.42
N ASN A 27 2.21 -11.22 1.54
CA ASN A 27 0.89 -11.85 1.67
C ASN A 27 -0.27 -10.85 1.55
N MET A 28 -0.09 -9.62 2.07
CA MET A 28 -1.08 -8.56 1.92
C MET A 28 -1.21 -8.10 0.47
N ILE A 29 -0.09 -7.83 -0.21
CA ILE A 29 -0.08 -7.39 -1.61
C ILE A 29 -0.71 -8.46 -2.52
N LYS A 30 -0.42 -9.74 -2.28
CA LYS A 30 -1.01 -10.84 -3.05
C LYS A 30 -2.55 -10.84 -2.99
N LYS A 31 -3.14 -10.41 -1.86
CA LYS A 31 -4.60 -10.35 -1.64
C LYS A 31 -5.22 -9.02 -2.06
N ALA A 32 -4.42 -8.01 -2.34
CA ALA A 32 -4.90 -6.68 -2.69
C ALA A 32 -5.05 -6.54 -4.21
N ASP A 33 -5.94 -5.65 -4.62
CA ASP A 33 -6.08 -5.22 -6.02
C ASP A 33 -5.14 -4.05 -6.32
N CYS A 34 -4.95 -3.17 -5.33
CA CYS A 34 -4.08 -2.00 -5.40
C CYS A 34 -3.28 -1.85 -4.10
N VAL A 35 -2.06 -1.31 -4.23
CA VAL A 35 -1.16 -0.98 -3.13
C VAL A 35 -0.92 0.52 -3.09
N VAL A 36 -1.11 1.15 -1.94
CA VAL A 36 -0.78 2.57 -1.74
C VAL A 36 0.34 2.69 -0.73
N ILE A 37 1.42 3.36 -1.12
CA ILE A 37 2.55 3.67 -0.25
C ILE A 37 2.45 5.11 0.24
N LEU A 38 2.36 5.26 1.56
CA LEU A 38 2.50 6.54 2.24
C LEU A 38 3.99 6.93 2.26
N SER A 39 4.44 7.66 1.23
CA SER A 39 5.87 7.96 1.00
C SER A 39 6.53 8.69 2.18
N GLY A 40 5.80 9.56 2.87
CA GLY A 40 6.29 10.28 4.05
C GLY A 40 6.42 9.40 5.30
N ALA A 41 5.73 8.25 5.35
CA ALA A 41 5.66 7.40 6.54
C ALA A 41 6.32 6.02 6.35
N CYS A 42 6.56 5.60 5.12
CA CYS A 42 7.07 4.26 4.79
C CYS A 42 8.58 4.29 4.54
N GLY A 43 9.35 3.56 5.34
CA GLY A 43 10.80 3.47 5.17
C GLY A 43 11.20 2.82 3.84
N HIS A 44 12.34 3.25 3.28
CA HIS A 44 12.83 2.82 1.96
C HIS A 44 12.81 1.30 1.75
N ARG A 45 13.29 0.50 2.71
CA ARG A 45 13.31 -0.97 2.56
C ARG A 45 11.92 -1.57 2.32
N SER A 46 10.92 -1.09 3.05
CA SER A 46 9.53 -1.55 2.92
C SER A 46 8.91 -1.07 1.62
N MET A 47 9.23 0.15 1.20
CA MET A 47 8.81 0.70 -0.08
C MET A 47 9.35 -0.10 -1.26
N TRP A 48 10.65 -0.45 -1.25
CA TRP A 48 11.27 -1.27 -2.29
C TRP A 48 10.66 -2.67 -2.35
N ALA A 49 10.51 -3.33 -1.20
CA ALA A 49 9.87 -4.65 -1.13
C ALA A 49 8.43 -4.61 -1.68
N ALA A 50 7.64 -3.59 -1.31
CA ALA A 50 6.29 -3.44 -1.81
C ALA A 50 6.25 -3.20 -3.34
N LYS A 51 7.21 -2.44 -3.87
CA LYS A 51 7.36 -2.22 -5.33
C LYS A 51 7.68 -3.53 -6.05
N GLU A 52 8.64 -4.31 -5.55
CA GLU A 52 9.02 -5.59 -6.14
C GLU A 52 7.87 -6.60 -6.11
N PHE A 53 7.20 -6.77 -4.98
CA PHE A 53 6.06 -7.69 -4.87
C PHE A 53 4.86 -7.23 -5.70
N SER A 54 4.61 -5.92 -5.79
CA SER A 54 3.54 -5.41 -6.66
C SER A 54 3.84 -5.72 -8.12
N LYS A 55 5.10 -5.58 -8.55
CA LYS A 55 5.52 -5.99 -9.90
C LYS A 55 5.40 -7.51 -10.11
N GLU A 56 5.85 -8.31 -9.14
CA GLU A 56 5.76 -9.78 -9.17
C GLU A 56 4.31 -10.25 -9.34
N PHE A 57 3.36 -9.58 -8.68
CA PHE A 57 1.95 -9.96 -8.69
C PHE A 57 1.09 -9.13 -9.64
N ASN A 58 1.70 -8.32 -10.50
CA ASN A 58 1.04 -7.42 -11.45
C ASN A 58 -0.05 -6.56 -10.79
N LYS A 59 0.29 -5.93 -9.66
CA LYS A 59 -0.59 -5.07 -8.87
C LYS A 59 -0.29 -3.61 -9.13
N THR A 60 -1.34 -2.79 -9.21
CA THR A 60 -1.21 -1.34 -9.27
C THR A 60 -0.60 -0.83 -7.98
N ILE A 61 0.48 -0.05 -8.10
CA ILE A 61 1.15 0.60 -6.98
C ILE A 61 1.08 2.12 -7.14
N LEU A 62 0.64 2.80 -6.08
CA LEU A 62 0.46 4.24 -6.04
C LEU A 62 1.28 4.81 -4.87
N TYR A 63 1.74 6.04 -5.01
CA TYR A 63 2.52 6.75 -4.02
C TYR A 63 1.82 8.05 -3.67
N THR A 64 1.64 8.34 -2.39
CA THR A 64 1.12 9.65 -1.97
C THR A 64 2.23 10.69 -2.08
N ASP A 65 1.97 11.87 -2.63
CA ASP A 65 3.03 12.88 -2.81
C ASP A 65 3.48 13.54 -1.49
N ASN A 66 2.59 13.74 -0.51
CA ASN A 66 2.91 14.48 0.73
C ASN A 66 2.18 13.97 1.99
N GLY A 67 1.70 12.72 2.00
CA GLY A 67 0.72 12.25 2.99
C GLY A 67 1.26 11.31 4.07
N PHE A 68 0.95 11.60 5.34
CA PHE A 68 0.96 10.64 6.46
C PHE A 68 -0.44 10.02 6.70
N GLY A 69 -1.43 10.40 5.90
CA GLY A 69 -2.84 10.14 6.16
C GLY A 69 -3.50 9.19 5.17
N ILE A 70 -4.50 8.47 5.67
CA ILE A 70 -5.32 7.53 4.87
C ILE A 70 -6.27 8.24 3.89
N THR A 71 -6.61 9.51 4.11
CA THR A 71 -7.54 10.27 3.25
C THR A 71 -6.99 10.45 1.85
N GLY A 72 -5.79 11.01 1.71
CA GLY A 72 -5.15 11.19 0.39
C GLY A 72 -4.87 9.86 -0.31
N ALA A 73 -4.60 8.80 0.46
CA ALA A 73 -4.47 7.45 -0.10
C ALA A 73 -5.78 6.94 -0.72
N ILE A 74 -6.94 7.22 -0.11
CA ILE A 74 -8.24 6.82 -0.65
C ILE A 74 -8.59 7.66 -1.89
N GLU A 75 -8.29 8.96 -1.89
CA GLU A 75 -8.52 9.84 -3.05
C GLU A 75 -7.72 9.38 -4.27
N LEU A 76 -6.43 9.09 -4.07
CA LEU A 76 -5.56 8.58 -5.12
C LEU A 76 -6.05 7.26 -5.72
N VAL A 77 -6.58 6.36 -4.89
CA VAL A 77 -7.18 5.09 -5.37
C VAL A 77 -8.45 5.35 -6.16
N LYS A 78 -9.30 6.29 -5.73
CA LYS A 78 -10.52 6.64 -6.47
C LYS A 78 -10.19 7.17 -7.87
N GLU A 79 -9.21 8.05 -7.98
CA GLU A 79 -8.75 8.60 -9.26
C GLU A 79 -8.19 7.49 -10.17
N ALA A 80 -7.37 6.60 -9.61
CA ALA A 80 -6.77 5.48 -10.35
C ALA A 80 -7.79 4.42 -10.82
N VAL A 81 -8.90 4.23 -10.10
CA VAL A 81 -9.97 3.28 -10.46
C VAL A 81 -11.01 3.92 -11.38
N ALA A 82 -11.14 5.24 -11.37
CA ALA A 82 -12.05 5.98 -12.27
C ALA A 82 -11.47 6.21 -13.67
N SER A 83 -10.19 5.90 -13.89
CA SER A 83 -9.45 6.03 -15.16
C SER A 83 -9.40 4.70 -15.91
#